data_AF-A0A0D3V6F2-F1
#
_entry.id   AF-A0A0D3V6F2-F1
#
_cell.length_a   1.000
_cell.length_b   1.000
_cell.length_c   1.000
_cell.angle_alpha   90.00
_cell.angle_beta   90.00
_cell.angle_gamma   90.00
#
_symmetry.space_group_name_H-M   'P 1'
#
loop_
_entity.id
_entity.type
_entity.pdbx_description
1 polymer ?
#
loop_
_entity_poly.entity_id
_entity_poly.type
_entity_poly.pdbx_seq_one_letter_code
_entity_poly.pdbx_strand_id
1 'polypeptide(L)'
;MVTEEMALNAVVVVTGIPSDVLVENPGYEGRFVFVSNLSKKTYYVESVQKVNSITPEEREDMEIFGEHDGLCVYEVHPWWDKLV
;
A
#
# COMPACT_ATOMS: atom_id res chain seq x y z
N MET A 1 -0.92 -8.32 15.57
CA MET A 1 -0.25 -7.02 15.37
C MET A 1 0.50 -7.15 14.06
N VAL A 2 0.30 -6.23 13.12
CA VAL A 2 1.01 -6.26 11.82
C VAL A 2 2.45 -5.79 12.05
N THR A 3 3.43 -6.53 11.55
CA THR A 3 4.85 -6.16 11.59
C THR A 3 5.32 -5.65 10.23
N GLU A 4 6.42 -4.91 10.22
CA GLU A 4 7.07 -4.43 9.00
C GLU A 4 7.40 -5.60 8.05
N GLU A 5 7.96 -6.69 8.58
CA GLU A 5 8.30 -7.89 7.80
C GLU A 5 7.07 -8.50 7.11
N MET A 6 5.94 -8.60 7.82
CA MET A 6 4.69 -9.10 7.23
C MET A 6 4.19 -8.17 6.12
N ALA A 7 4.28 -6.86 6.34
CA ALA A 7 3.83 -5.87 5.38
C ALA A 7 4.72 -5.85 4.12
N LEU A 8 6.05 -5.92 4.30
CA LEU A 8 7.02 -6.01 3.21
C LEU A 8 6.79 -7.28 2.39
N ASN A 9 6.60 -8.43 3.06
CA ASN A 9 6.30 -9.68 2.37
C ASN A 9 4.99 -9.59 1.55
N ALA A 10 3.95 -8.96 2.10
CA ALA A 10 2.70 -8.74 1.37
C ALA A 10 2.93 -7.90 0.10
N VAL A 11 3.72 -6.82 0.15
CA VAL A 11 4.05 -6.03 -1.05
C VAL A 11 4.79 -6.89 -2.07
N VAL A 12 5.81 -7.63 -1.65
CA VAL A 12 6.62 -8.47 -2.56
C VAL A 12 5.75 -9.52 -3.25
N VAL A 13 4.88 -10.21 -2.50
CA VAL A 13 4.01 -11.26 -3.03
C VAL A 13 2.96 -10.69 -3.98
N VAL A 14 2.31 -9.59 -3.61
CA VAL A 14 1.21 -9.00 -4.40
C VAL A 14 1.70 -8.29 -5.65
N THR A 15 2.81 -7.56 -5.55
CA THR A 15 3.31 -6.73 -6.66
C THR A 15 4.40 -7.41 -7.49
N GLY A 16 5.02 -8.47 -6.97
CA GLY A 16 6.20 -9.10 -7.56
C GLY A 16 7.47 -8.24 -7.47
N ILE A 17 7.43 -7.11 -6.78
CA ILE A 17 8.57 -6.21 -6.63
C ILE A 17 9.53 -6.78 -5.58
N PRO A 18 10.82 -6.93 -5.91
CA PRO A 18 11.82 -7.39 -4.97
C PRO A 18 11.95 -6.49 -3.73
N SER A 19 12.19 -7.06 -2.55
CA SER A 19 12.29 -6.32 -1.30
C SER A 19 13.50 -5.38 -1.23
N ASP A 20 14.59 -5.69 -1.94
CA ASP A 20 15.81 -4.89 -1.98
C ASP A 20 15.64 -3.52 -2.66
N VAL A 21 14.57 -3.35 -3.44
CA VAL A 21 14.22 -2.08 -4.08
C VAL A 21 13.08 -1.35 -3.37
N LEU A 22 12.54 -1.89 -2.28
CA LEU A 22 11.48 -1.28 -1.47
C LEU A 22 12.10 -0.66 -0.21
N VAL A 23 11.75 0.59 0.06
CA VAL A 23 12.20 1.33 1.25
C VAL A 23 10.99 1.69 2.08
N GLU A 24 11.00 1.33 3.36
CA GLU A 24 9.96 1.76 4.30
C GLU A 24 9.99 3.29 4.47
N ASN A 25 8.81 3.90 4.45
CA ASN A 25 8.63 5.31 4.79
C ASN A 25 7.94 5.42 6.17
N PRO A 26 8.70 5.73 7.24
CA PRO A 26 8.20 5.69 8.63
C PRO A 26 7.25 6.85 9.00
N GLY A 27 6.91 7.73 8.06
CA GLY A 27 6.15 8.96 8.34
C GLY A 27 4.64 8.80 8.52
N TYR A 28 4.07 7.60 8.36
CA TYR A 28 2.63 7.40 8.32
C TYR A 28 2.13 6.62 9.54
N GLU A 29 1.60 7.33 10.54
CA GLU A 29 1.06 6.68 11.75
C GLU A 29 -0.05 5.67 11.40
N GLY A 30 0.11 4.44 11.89
CA GLY A 30 -0.92 3.40 11.83
C GLY A 30 -1.04 2.63 10.52
N ARG A 31 -0.07 2.73 9.60
CA ARG A 31 0.02 1.92 8.37
C ARG A 31 1.47 1.72 7.94
N PHE A 32 1.76 0.65 7.21
CA PHE A 32 3.07 0.47 6.58
C PHE A 32 3.06 1.07 5.18
N VAL A 33 4.14 1.78 4.83
CA VAL A 33 4.29 2.43 3.53
C VAL A 33 5.65 2.06 2.96
N PHE A 34 5.68 1.54 1.74
CA PHE A 34 6.91 1.18 1.04
C PHE A 34 7.01 1.97 -0.26
N VAL A 35 8.17 2.56 -0.52
CA VAL A 35 8.45 3.28 -1.76
C VAL A 35 9.40 2.45 -2.61
N SER A 36 9.03 2.20 -3.86
CA SER A 36 9.94 1.57 -4.81
C SER A 36 10.99 2.56 -5.29
N ASN A 37 12.26 2.22 -5.10
CA ASN A 37 13.38 3.01 -5.59
C ASN A 37 13.46 3.06 -7.12
N LEU A 38 12.88 2.09 -7.82
CA LEU A 38 12.86 1.99 -9.28
C LEU A 38 11.73 2.81 -9.91
N SER A 39 10.48 2.53 -9.51
CA SER A 39 9.30 3.14 -10.12
C SER A 39 8.86 4.44 -9.44
N LYS A 40 9.40 4.73 -8.25
CA LYS A 40 8.94 5.80 -7.35
C LYS A 40 7.47 5.68 -6.93
N LYS A 41 6.86 4.52 -7.17
CA LYS A 41 5.51 4.19 -6.68
C LYS A 41 5.53 3.97 -5.18
N THR A 42 4.41 4.33 -4.54
CA THR A 42 4.22 4.25 -3.08
C THR A 42 3.13 3.23 -2.77
N TYR A 43 3.51 2.16 -2.09
CA TYR A 43 2.62 1.06 -1.71
C TYR A 43 2.22 1.21 -0.25
N TYR A 44 0.92 1.27 -0.02
CA TYR A 44 0.32 1.27 1.31
C TYR A 44 -0.09 -0.14 1.67
N VAL A 45 0.13 -0.52 2.93
CA VAL A 45 -0.25 -1.82 3.46
C VAL A 45 -1.05 -1.64 4.75
N GLU A 46 -2.27 -2.14 4.73
CA GLU A 46 -3.19 -2.13 5.87
C GLU A 46 -3.94 -3.45 5.99
N SER A 47 -4.60 -3.72 7.13
CA SER A 47 -5.46 -4.89 7.25
C SER A 47 -6.65 -4.82 6.31
N VAL A 48 -7.05 -5.95 5.72
CA VAL A 48 -8.25 -6.06 4.86
C VAL A 48 -9.51 -5.55 5.56
N GLN A 49 -9.63 -5.77 6.88
CA GLN A 49 -10.75 -5.25 7.68
C GLN A 49 -10.83 -3.72 7.64
N LYS A 50 -9.69 -3.04 7.79
CA LYS A 50 -9.60 -1.59 7.74
C LYS A 50 -9.93 -1.07 6.33
N VAL A 51 -9.32 -1.65 5.30
CA VAL A 51 -9.57 -1.25 3.91
C VAL A 51 -11.04 -1.44 3.51
N ASN A 52 -11.70 -2.51 3.99
CA ASN A 52 -13.12 -2.74 3.75
C ASN A 52 -14.06 -1.84 4.56
N SER A 53 -13.55 -1.14 5.58
CA SER A 53 -14.32 -0.13 6.33
C SER A 53 -14.28 1.26 5.68
N ILE A 54 -13.42 1.46 4.68
CA ILE A 54 -13.29 2.73 3.93
C ILE A 54 -14.54 2.93 3.09
N THR A 55 -15.06 4.16 3.08
CA THR A 55 -16.24 4.49 2.28
C THR A 55 -15.94 4.43 0.77
N PRO A 56 -16.94 4.18 -0.10
CA PRO A 56 -16.71 4.15 -1.54
C PRO A 56 -16.08 5.44 -2.10
N GLU A 57 -16.43 6.59 -1.52
CA GLU A 57 -15.91 7.91 -1.89
C GLU A 57 -14.41 8.03 -1.60
N GLU A 58 -13.97 7.61 -0.41
CA GLU A 58 -12.55 7.59 -0.05
C GLU A 58 -11.75 6.54 -0.84
N ARG A 59 -12.43 5.50 -1.34
CA ARG A 59 -11.83 4.43 -2.15
C ARG A 59 -11.68 4.79 -3.63
N GLU A 60 -12.30 5.88 -4.09
CA GLU A 60 -12.28 6.29 -5.51
C GLU A 60 -10.86 6.54 -6.02
N ASP A 61 -10.01 7.05 -5.14
CA ASP A 61 -8.62 7.39 -5.40
C ASP A 61 -7.64 6.25 -5.01
N MET A 62 -8.16 5.06 -4.66
CA MET A 62 -7.35 3.91 -4.26
C MET A 62 -7.29 2.85 -5.36
N GLU A 63 -6.07 2.44 -5.74
CA GLU A 63 -5.84 1.30 -6.62
C GLU A 63 -5.38 0.10 -5.81
N ILE A 64 -6.23 -0.91 -5.65
CA ILE A 64 -5.92 -2.13 -4.91
C ILE A 64 -5.21 -3.13 -5.83
N PHE A 65 -3.99 -3.52 -5.46
CA PHE A 65 -3.23 -4.54 -6.18
C PHE A 65 -3.63 -5.96 -5.77
N GLY A 66 -3.96 -6.16 -4.49
CA GLY A 66 -4.35 -7.46 -3.98
C GLY A 66 -4.20 -7.60 -2.48
N GLU A 67 -4.46 -8.83 -2.02
CA GLU A 67 -4.46 -9.20 -0.61
C GLU A 67 -3.52 -10.38 -0.36
N HIS A 68 -2.82 -10.37 0.77
CA HIS A 68 -1.98 -11.46 1.25
C HIS A 68 -1.97 -11.50 2.78
N ASP A 69 -2.21 -12.68 3.36
CA ASP A 69 -2.23 -12.90 4.82
C ASP A 69 -3.08 -11.91 5.63
N GLY A 70 -4.23 -11.52 5.09
CA GLY A 70 -5.15 -10.56 5.74
C GLY A 70 -4.69 -9.09 5.65
N LEU A 71 -3.65 -8.80 4.88
CA LEU A 71 -3.18 -7.47 4.52
C LEU A 71 -3.59 -7.15 3.08
N CYS A 72 -3.93 -5.89 2.83
CA CYS A 72 -4.28 -5.35 1.53
C CYS A 72 -3.15 -4.40 1.10
N VAL A 73 -2.72 -4.54 -0.15
CA VAL A 73 -1.68 -3.70 -0.78
C VAL A 73 -2.35 -2.81 -1.83
N TYR A 74 -2.12 -1.50 -1.74
CA TYR A 74 -2.75 -0.52 -2.63
C TYR A 74 -1.88 0.71 -2.86
N GLU A 75 -2.16 1.44 -3.94
CA GLU A 75 -1.67 2.80 -4.22
C GLU A 75 -2.80 3.81 -3.95
N VAL A 76 -2.43 5.06 -3.64
CA VAL A 76 -3.36 6.18 -3.55
C VAL A 76 -2.98 7.20 -4.62
N HIS A 77 -3.88 7.43 -5.56
CA HIS A 77 -3.73 8.41 -6.62
C HIS A 77 -4.26 9.75 -6.14
N PRO A 78 -3.48 10.83 -6.18
CA PRO A 78 -3.98 12.12 -5.74
C PRO A 78 -5.13 12.62 -6.61
N TRP A 79 -6.20 13.13 -6.00
CA TRP A 79 -7.34 13.71 -6.72
C TRP A 79 -6.97 14.84 -7.70
N TRP A 80 -5.85 15.54 -7.46
CA TRP A 80 -5.37 16.61 -8.34
C TRP A 80 -4.72 16.09 -9.64
N ASP A 81 -4.37 14.81 -9.74
CA ASP A 81 -3.91 14.23 -11.01
C ASP A 81 -5.03 14.21 -12.07
N LYS A 82 -6.30 14.27 -11.64
CA LYS A 82 -7.48 14.39 -12.52
C LYS A 82 -7.71 15.82 -13.04
N LEU A 83 -6.96 16.82 -12.57
CA LEU A 83 -7.13 18.24 -12.95
C LEU A 83 -6.25 18.69 -14.13
N VAL A 84 -5.47 17.79 -14.72
CA VAL A 84 -4.54 18.06 -15.84
C VAL A 84 -5.17 17.73 -17.19
#